data_AF-A0A7W1J764-F1
#
_entry.id   AF-A0A7W1J764-F1
#
_cell.length_a   1.000
_cell.length_b   1.000
_cell.length_c   1.000
_cell.angle_alpha   90.00
_cell.angle_beta   90.00
_cell.angle_gamma   90.00
#
_symmetry.space_group_name_H-M   'P 1'
#
loop_
_entity.id
_entity.type
_entity.pdbx_description
1 polymer ?
#
loop_
_entity_poly.entity_id
_entity_poly.type
_entity_poly.pdbx_seq_one_letter_code
_entity_poly.pdbx_strand_id
1 'polypeptide(L)'
;MKRLLHRYRLVVMNDDTFEENFSLRLTPLGIFILVGSVTIAMIMLVISIIAFTPLREYIPGYADVGMRRELISLTMRSDSLERALIAQNLFTDNLTNVLQGNIKTDTTQNRPDKNNSYDKLKMDASQKEATLKETIESQDQYSLSFEPESGKNGISNFFFFT
;
A
#
# COMPACT_ATOMS: atom_id res chain seq x y z
N MET A 1 -26.23 -11.55 54.01
CA MET A 1 -26.71 -11.51 52.61
C MET A 1 -28.25 -11.52 52.53
N LYS A 2 -28.95 -10.49 53.03
CA LYS A 2 -30.44 -10.38 52.93
C LYS A 2 -30.94 -9.04 52.35
N ARG A 3 -30.04 -8.12 52.02
CA ARG A 3 -30.36 -6.75 51.55
C ARG A 3 -30.67 -6.64 50.05
N LEU A 4 -30.24 -7.62 49.24
CA LEU A 4 -30.45 -7.62 47.78
C LEU A 4 -31.88 -8.01 47.37
N LEU A 5 -32.69 -8.49 48.31
CA LEU A 5 -34.07 -8.97 48.08
C LEU A 5 -35.13 -7.94 48.50
N HIS A 6 -34.73 -6.78 49.04
CA HIS A 6 -35.69 -5.74 49.43
C HIS A 6 -36.20 -5.03 48.18
N ARG A 7 -37.53 -4.95 48.07
CA ARG A 7 -38.23 -4.32 46.95
C ARG A 7 -38.25 -2.82 47.23
N TYR A 8 -37.55 -2.04 46.41
CA TYR A 8 -37.58 -0.59 46.49
C TYR A 8 -38.67 -0.07 45.55
N ARG A 9 -39.43 0.94 45.99
CA ARG A 9 -40.45 1.61 45.16
C ARG A 9 -39.85 2.96 44.74
N LEU A 10 -39.68 3.15 43.45
CA LEU A 10 -39.37 4.47 42.89
C LEU A 10 -40.71 5.13 42.56
N VAL A 11 -40.98 6.25 43.19
CA VAL A 11 -42.18 7.05 42.98
C VAL A 11 -41.76 8.39 42.40
N VAL A 12 -42.37 8.79 41.30
CA VAL A 12 -42.25 10.14 40.74
C VAL A 12 -43.57 10.85 41.01
N MET A 13 -43.52 11.84 41.90
CA MET A 13 -44.66 12.65 42.34
C MET A 13 -44.52 14.07 41.78
N ASN A 14 -45.64 14.70 41.44
CA ASN A 14 -45.66 16.11 41.07
C ASN A 14 -45.46 16.97 42.33
N ASP A 15 -44.54 17.93 42.29
CA ASP A 15 -44.20 18.78 43.45
C ASP A 15 -45.33 19.76 43.80
N ASP A 16 -46.10 20.22 42.79
CA ASP A 16 -47.14 21.24 42.98
C ASP A 16 -48.51 20.65 43.39
N THR A 17 -48.86 19.45 42.90
CA THR A 17 -50.18 18.82 43.15
C THR A 17 -50.11 17.57 44.04
N PHE A 18 -48.90 17.13 44.42
CA PHE A 18 -48.65 15.87 45.17
C PHE A 18 -49.30 14.62 44.54
N GLU A 19 -49.72 14.68 43.28
CA GLU A 19 -50.28 13.53 42.58
C GLU A 19 -49.17 12.56 42.14
N GLU A 20 -49.40 11.28 42.41
CA GLU A 20 -48.48 10.18 42.11
C GLU A 20 -48.59 9.83 40.61
N ASN A 21 -47.81 10.50 39.75
CA ASN A 21 -47.90 10.31 38.30
C ASN A 21 -47.33 8.96 37.84
N PHE A 22 -46.35 8.40 38.57
CA PHE A 22 -45.69 7.16 38.17
C PHE A 22 -45.07 6.42 39.36
N SER A 23 -45.51 5.18 39.61
CA SER A 23 -44.96 4.29 40.65
C SER A 23 -44.43 3.00 40.02
N LEU A 24 -43.10 2.80 40.03
CA LEU A 24 -42.46 1.56 39.62
C LEU A 24 -41.88 0.82 40.84
N ARG A 25 -42.24 -0.46 40.98
CA ARG A 25 -41.61 -1.38 41.95
C ARG A 25 -40.48 -2.13 41.25
N LEU A 26 -39.24 -1.70 41.48
CA LEU A 26 -38.06 -2.29 40.86
C LEU A 26 -37.24 -3.04 41.92
N THR A 27 -36.76 -4.22 41.57
CA THR A 27 -35.78 -4.92 42.40
C THR A 27 -34.38 -4.36 42.10
N PRO A 28 -33.47 -4.29 43.10
CA PRO A 28 -32.07 -3.89 42.87
C PRO A 28 -31.41 -4.70 41.74
N LEU A 29 -31.79 -5.97 41.61
CA LEU A 29 -31.33 -6.86 40.55
C LEU A 29 -31.86 -6.45 39.16
N GLY A 30 -33.14 -6.06 39.05
CA GLY A 30 -33.72 -5.60 37.78
C GLY A 30 -33.08 -4.31 37.28
N ILE A 31 -32.73 -3.39 38.19
CA ILE A 31 -32.01 -2.16 37.85
C ILE A 31 -30.61 -2.48 37.32
N PHE A 32 -29.91 -3.42 37.96
CA PHE A 32 -28.59 -3.86 37.50
C PHE A 32 -28.64 -4.49 36.10
N ILE A 33 -29.65 -5.33 35.85
CA ILE A 33 -29.86 -5.94 34.53
C ILE A 33 -30.22 -4.88 33.48
N LEU A 34 -31.08 -3.90 33.82
CA LEU A 34 -31.45 -2.81 32.91
C LEU A 34 -30.23 -1.95 32.55
N VAL A 35 -29.48 -1.49 33.54
CA VAL A 35 -28.24 -0.71 33.31
C VAL A 35 -27.22 -1.52 32.53
N GLY A 36 -27.04 -2.80 32.84
CA GLY A 36 -26.16 -3.70 32.10
C GLY A 36 -26.59 -3.84 30.63
N SER A 37 -27.89 -4.02 30.37
CA SER A 37 -28.43 -4.15 29.02
C SER A 37 -28.24 -2.88 28.20
N VAL A 38 -28.48 -1.71 28.80
CA VAL A 38 -28.25 -0.40 28.17
C VAL A 38 -26.77 -0.19 27.88
N THR A 39 -25.89 -0.57 28.82
CA THR A 39 -24.43 -0.44 28.64
C THR A 39 -23.95 -1.31 27.48
N ILE A 40 -24.39 -2.57 27.41
CA ILE A 40 -24.06 -3.49 26.31
C ILE A 40 -24.60 -2.95 24.98
N ALA A 41 -25.84 -2.47 24.95
CA ALA A 41 -26.43 -1.86 23.75
C ALA A 41 -25.63 -0.62 23.30
N MET A 42 -25.20 0.23 24.23
CA MET A 42 -24.39 1.41 23.92
C MET A 42 -23.02 1.02 23.37
N ILE A 43 -22.36 0.01 23.93
CA ILE A 43 -21.08 -0.51 23.40
C ILE A 43 -21.26 -1.05 21.98
N MET A 44 -22.30 -1.86 21.73
CA MET A 44 -22.59 -2.34 20.36
C MET A 44 -22.84 -1.19 19.40
N LEU A 45 -23.58 -0.16 19.81
CA LEU A 45 -23.85 1.01 19.00
C LEU A 45 -22.57 1.78 18.68
N VAL A 46 -21.68 1.99 19.67
CA VAL A 46 -20.38 2.65 19.46
C VAL A 46 -19.50 1.85 18.50
N ILE A 47 -19.41 0.53 18.68
CA ILE A 47 -18.65 -0.35 17.77
C ILE A 47 -19.23 -0.28 16.36
N SER A 48 -20.56 -0.30 16.23
CA SER A 48 -21.25 -0.20 14.95
C SER A 48 -20.95 1.14 14.27
N ILE A 49 -21.00 2.26 15.00
CA ILE A 49 -20.60 3.58 14.48
C ILE A 49 -19.14 3.55 14.02
N ILE A 50 -18.20 3.04 14.82
CA ILE A 50 -16.78 2.98 14.42
C ILE A 50 -16.56 2.08 13.20
N ALA A 51 -17.32 0.99 13.07
CA ALA A 51 -17.22 0.07 11.92
C ALA A 51 -17.82 0.67 10.63
N PHE A 52 -18.94 1.39 10.74
CA PHE A 52 -19.61 2.02 9.59
C PHE A 52 -19.05 3.39 9.23
N THR A 53 -18.30 4.04 10.13
CA THR A 53 -17.70 5.34 9.89
C THR A 53 -16.21 5.17 9.59
N PRO A 54 -15.67 5.75 8.51
CA PRO A 54 -14.25 5.59 8.15
C PRO A 54 -13.31 6.43 9.04
N LEU A 55 -13.43 6.34 10.37
CA LEU A 55 -12.47 6.96 11.30
C LEU A 55 -11.05 6.41 11.10
N ARG A 56 -10.92 5.13 10.68
CA ARG A 56 -9.63 4.51 10.36
C ARG A 56 -8.94 5.18 9.17
N GLU A 57 -9.70 5.64 8.18
CA GLU A 57 -9.18 6.29 6.97
C GLU A 57 -8.78 7.75 7.22
N TYR A 58 -9.28 8.33 8.32
CA TYR A 58 -8.96 9.70 8.76
C TYR A 58 -7.64 9.79 9.53
N ILE A 59 -6.93 8.69 9.78
CA ILE A 59 -5.56 8.70 10.32
C ILE A 59 -4.60 8.68 9.12
N PRO A 60 -4.16 9.85 8.61
CA PRO A 60 -3.11 9.91 7.61
C PRO A 60 -1.85 9.25 8.19
N GLY A 61 -1.50 8.07 7.68
CA GLY A 61 -0.37 7.28 8.20
C GLY A 61 -0.54 5.77 7.99
N TYR A 62 -1.78 5.27 7.97
CA TYR A 62 -2.09 3.89 7.56
C TYR A 62 -2.65 3.93 6.14
N ALA A 63 -1.78 4.07 5.15
CA ALA A 63 -2.18 4.00 3.75
C ALA A 63 -2.92 2.68 3.53
N ASP A 64 -4.21 2.77 3.21
CA ASP A 64 -4.93 1.61 2.71
C ASP A 64 -4.16 1.05 1.51
N VAL A 65 -3.95 -0.25 1.50
CA VAL A 65 -3.21 -0.93 0.42
C VAL A 65 -3.90 -0.70 -0.93
N GLY A 66 -5.23 -0.51 -0.93
CA GLY A 66 -6.00 -0.07 -2.09
C GLY A 66 -5.60 1.32 -2.54
N MET A 67 -5.66 2.31 -1.64
CA MET A 67 -5.30 3.70 -1.94
C MET A 67 -3.86 3.83 -2.48
N ARG A 68 -2.88 3.14 -1.89
CA ARG A 68 -1.49 3.18 -2.38
C ARG A 68 -1.36 2.61 -3.78
N ARG A 69 -2.04 1.50 -4.08
CA ARG A 69 -2.00 0.87 -5.40
C ARG A 69 -2.65 1.75 -6.46
N GLU A 70 -3.76 2.40 -6.11
CA GLU A 70 -4.43 3.36 -6.97
C GLU A 70 -3.53 4.57 -7.26
N LEU A 71 -2.92 5.17 -6.24
CA LEU A 71 -1.99 6.29 -6.39
C LEU A 71 -0.79 5.94 -7.29
N ILE A 72 -0.20 4.76 -7.12
CA ILE A 72 0.89 4.29 -7.99
C ILE A 72 0.39 4.16 -9.44
N SER A 73 -0.78 3.57 -9.66
CA SER A 73 -1.33 3.39 -11.00
C SER A 73 -1.67 4.73 -11.67
N LEU A 74 -2.18 5.69 -10.91
CA LEU A 74 -2.52 7.02 -11.37
C LEU A 74 -1.24 7.80 -11.73
N THR A 75 -0.21 7.72 -10.89
CA THR A 75 1.09 8.35 -11.13
C THR A 75 1.72 7.80 -12.41
N MET A 76 1.72 6.48 -12.61
CA MET A 76 2.25 5.84 -13.82
C MET A 76 1.51 6.29 -15.09
N ARG A 77 0.18 6.41 -15.03
CA ARG A 77 -0.63 6.91 -16.15
C ARG A 77 -0.37 8.39 -16.43
N SER A 78 -0.24 9.19 -15.37
CA SER A 78 0.05 10.63 -15.50
C SER A 78 1.42 10.87 -16.15
N ASP A 79 2.47 10.20 -15.69
CA ASP A 79 3.81 10.27 -16.31
C ASP A 79 3.78 9.84 -17.78
N SER A 80 3.03 8.78 -18.09
CA SER A 80 2.87 8.31 -19.48
C SER A 80 2.19 9.36 -20.37
N LEU A 81 1.13 10.01 -19.86
CA LEU A 81 0.42 11.07 -20.56
C LEU A 81 1.28 12.33 -20.73
N GLU A 82 2.04 12.70 -19.71
CA GLU A 82 2.96 13.84 -19.75
C GLU A 82 4.02 13.64 -20.84
N ARG A 83 4.64 12.46 -20.91
CA ARG A 83 5.61 12.12 -21.97
C ARG A 83 4.99 12.18 -23.37
N ALA A 84 3.79 11.64 -23.53
CA ALA A 84 3.08 11.67 -24.80
C ALA A 84 2.74 13.12 -25.23
N LEU A 85 2.33 13.96 -24.29
CA LEU A 85 2.08 15.39 -24.53
C LEU A 85 3.34 16.15 -24.92
N ILE A 86 4.46 15.91 -24.22
CA ILE A 86 5.74 16.54 -24.55
C ILE A 86 6.17 16.16 -25.96
N ALA A 87 6.09 14.87 -26.33
CA ALA A 87 6.41 14.42 -27.67
C ALA A 87 5.50 15.06 -28.74
N GLN A 88 4.20 15.16 -28.46
CA GLN A 88 3.24 15.79 -29.37
C GLN A 88 3.49 17.30 -29.55
N ASN A 89 3.83 18.00 -28.46
CA ASN A 89 4.19 19.42 -28.49
C ASN A 89 5.46 19.63 -29.32
N LEU A 90 6.52 18.85 -29.06
CA LEU A 90 7.76 18.92 -29.84
C LEU A 90 7.52 18.63 -31.33
N PHE A 91 6.68 17.65 -31.65
CA PHE A 91 6.32 17.36 -33.03
C PHE A 91 5.60 18.54 -33.70
N THR A 92 4.63 19.14 -33.02
CA THR A 92 3.83 20.26 -33.53
C THR A 92 4.69 21.52 -33.69
N ASP A 93 5.58 21.79 -32.74
CA ASP A 93 6.53 22.89 -32.78
C ASP A 93 7.52 22.72 -33.94
N ASN A 94 8.10 21.52 -34.10
CA ASN A 94 8.98 21.23 -35.22
C ASN A 94 8.26 21.37 -36.57
N LEU A 95 7.03 20.87 -36.68
CA LEU A 95 6.22 21.02 -37.90
C LEU A 95 5.99 22.50 -38.22
N THR A 96 5.63 23.29 -37.21
CA THR A 96 5.42 24.75 -37.36
C THR A 96 6.71 25.45 -37.80
N ASN A 97 7.85 25.11 -37.19
CA ASN A 97 9.16 25.65 -37.54
C ASN A 97 9.57 25.32 -38.98
N VAL A 98 9.32 24.08 -39.44
CA VAL A 98 9.58 23.66 -40.82
C VAL A 98 8.71 24.44 -41.81
N LEU A 99 7.42 24.60 -41.53
CA LEU A 99 6.50 25.38 -42.38
C LEU A 99 6.88 26.86 -42.46
N GLN A 100 7.46 27.42 -41.40
CA GLN A 100 7.96 28.80 -41.37
C GLN A 100 9.37 28.95 -41.97
N GLY A 101 10.00 27.86 -42.44
CA GLY A 101 11.37 27.88 -42.99
C GLY A 101 12.47 28.01 -41.93
N ASN A 102 12.13 27.91 -40.64
CA ASN A 102 13.06 28.00 -39.51
C ASN A 102 13.63 26.60 -39.18
N ILE A 103 14.43 26.05 -40.10
CA ILE A 103 15.04 24.74 -39.91
C ILE A 103 16.23 24.89 -38.93
N LYS A 104 16.01 24.55 -37.66
CA LYS A 104 17.11 24.36 -36.70
C LYS A 104 17.86 23.08 -37.08
N THR A 105 19.18 23.17 -37.23
CA THR A 105 20.05 21.99 -37.42
C THR A 105 19.89 21.04 -36.24
N ASP A 106 19.58 19.78 -36.55
CA ASP A 106 19.36 18.73 -35.57
C ASP A 106 20.56 18.58 -34.62
N THR A 107 20.33 18.78 -33.33
CA THR A 107 21.28 18.53 -32.23
C THR A 107 21.20 17.09 -31.75
N THR A 108 20.89 16.11 -32.61
CA THR A 108 21.08 14.69 -32.28
C THR A 108 22.53 14.47 -31.88
N GLN A 109 22.74 14.53 -30.57
CA GLN A 109 23.98 14.38 -29.84
C GLN A 109 24.32 12.88 -29.81
N ASN A 110 24.43 12.29 -31.00
CA ASN A 110 25.01 10.98 -31.18
C ASN A 110 26.23 11.12 -32.09
N ARG A 111 27.07 12.12 -31.78
CA ARG A 111 28.41 12.18 -32.32
C ARG A 111 29.24 11.23 -31.46
N PRO A 112 29.65 10.04 -31.95
CA PRO A 112 30.58 9.22 -31.21
C PRO A 112 31.83 10.06 -30.95
N ASP A 113 32.17 10.25 -29.68
CA ASP A 113 33.39 10.94 -29.29
C ASP A 113 34.58 10.21 -29.88
N LYS A 114 35.11 10.73 -31.00
CA LYS A 114 36.31 10.21 -31.68
C LYS A 114 37.56 10.20 -30.79
N ASN A 115 37.49 10.77 -29.58
CA ASN A 115 38.63 10.97 -28.70
C ASN A 115 38.74 9.94 -27.56
N ASN A 116 37.77 9.02 -27.42
CA ASN A 116 37.89 7.97 -26.41
C ASN A 116 38.67 6.78 -27.00
N SER A 117 39.98 6.79 -26.80
CA SER A 117 40.83 5.62 -27.05
C SER A 117 40.55 4.54 -25.99
N TYR A 118 39.57 3.68 -26.25
CA TYR A 118 39.25 2.50 -25.43
C TYR A 118 40.37 1.44 -25.41
N ASP A 119 41.37 1.58 -26.28
CA ASP A 119 42.51 0.68 -26.49
C ASP A 119 43.49 0.61 -25.30
N LYS A 120 43.33 1.50 -24.30
CA LYS A 120 44.17 1.55 -23.09
C LYS A 120 43.40 1.27 -21.79
N LEU A 121 42.18 0.76 -21.88
CA LEU A 121 41.48 0.27 -20.70
C LEU A 121 42.12 -1.04 -20.27
N LYS A 122 42.90 -1.01 -19.18
CA LYS A 122 43.29 -2.23 -18.47
C LYS A 122 42.04 -2.86 -17.86
N MET A 123 41.45 -3.79 -18.59
CA MET A 123 40.44 -4.72 -18.09
C MET A 123 41.14 -5.76 -17.22
N ASP A 124 41.73 -5.33 -16.11
CA ASP A 124 42.24 -6.24 -15.09
C ASP A 124 41.04 -6.66 -14.24
N ALA A 125 40.80 -7.97 -14.14
CA ALA A 125 39.74 -8.52 -13.30
C ALA A 125 39.88 -7.98 -11.88
N SER A 126 38.80 -7.42 -11.32
CA SER A 126 38.84 -6.93 -9.95
C SER A 126 39.08 -8.10 -8.98
N GLN A 127 39.70 -7.86 -7.83
CA GLN A 127 39.84 -8.87 -6.76
C GLN A 127 38.48 -9.52 -6.41
N LYS A 128 37.39 -8.75 -6.51
CA LYS A 128 36.02 -9.22 -6.32
C LYS A 128 35.52 -10.14 -7.43
N GLU A 129 35.97 -9.91 -8.66
CA GLU A 129 35.62 -10.74 -9.81
C GLU A 129 36.36 -12.08 -9.78
N ALA A 130 37.65 -12.06 -9.40
CA ALA A 130 38.45 -13.27 -9.21
C ALA A 130 37.86 -14.19 -8.12
N THR A 131 37.49 -13.61 -6.98
CA THR A 131 36.84 -14.35 -5.87
C THR A 131 35.45 -14.87 -6.25
N LEU A 132 34.68 -14.08 -7.01
CA LEU A 132 33.40 -14.52 -7.55
C LEU A 132 33.57 -15.72 -8.51
N LYS A 133 34.55 -15.66 -9.40
CA LYS A 133 34.85 -16.72 -10.35
C LYS A 133 35.25 -18.03 -9.65
N GLU A 134 36.13 -17.95 -8.65
CA GLU A 134 36.50 -19.12 -7.82
C GLU A 134 35.29 -19.72 -7.10
N THR A 135 34.43 -18.85 -6.55
CA THR A 135 33.21 -19.29 -5.86
C THR A 135 32.26 -20.01 -6.81
N ILE A 136 32.07 -19.49 -8.03
CA ILE A 136 31.20 -20.12 -9.05
C ILE A 136 31.81 -21.43 -9.55
N GLU A 137 33.09 -21.46 -9.89
CA GLU A 137 33.78 -22.67 -10.38
C GLU A 137 33.76 -23.82 -9.35
N SER A 138 33.86 -23.50 -8.05
CA SER A 138 33.73 -24.50 -6.97
C SER A 138 32.31 -25.07 -6.82
N GLN A 139 31.28 -24.29 -7.17
CA GLN A 139 29.89 -24.71 -7.10
C GLN A 139 29.46 -25.49 -8.36
N ASP A 140 29.98 -25.10 -9.53
CA ASP A 140 29.65 -25.72 -10.82
C ASP A 140 30.34 -27.06 -11.08
N GLN A 141 31.41 -27.43 -10.34
CA GLN A 141 32.04 -28.75 -10.47
C GLN A 141 31.07 -29.93 -10.23
N TYR A 142 29.93 -29.68 -9.60
CA TYR A 142 28.89 -30.67 -9.32
C TYR A 142 27.56 -30.41 -10.04
N SER A 143 27.44 -29.35 -10.87
CA SER A 143 26.18 -28.99 -11.54
C SER A 143 25.92 -29.78 -12.84
N LEU A 144 26.90 -30.58 -13.30
CA LEU A 144 26.77 -31.45 -14.47
C LEU A 144 26.08 -32.80 -14.19
N SER A 145 25.71 -33.07 -12.93
CA SER A 145 24.90 -34.25 -12.58
C SER A 145 23.45 -34.01 -12.97
N PHE A 146 23.08 -34.44 -14.18
CA PHE A 146 21.68 -34.62 -14.57
C PHE A 146 21.08 -35.76 -13.71
N GLU A 147 20.57 -35.41 -12.53
CA GLU A 147 19.69 -36.27 -11.77
C GLU A 147 18.25 -35.88 -12.15
N PRO A 148 17.46 -36.77 -12.80
CA PRO A 148 16.08 -36.48 -13.16
C PRO A 148 15.19 -36.55 -11.92
N GLU A 149 15.36 -35.62 -10.98
CA GLU A 149 14.39 -35.42 -9.92
C GLU A 149 13.16 -34.70 -10.50
N SER A 150 12.04 -35.38 -10.33
CA SER A 150 10.75 -35.13 -10.96
C SER A 150 10.27 -33.68 -10.79
N GLY A 151 10.09 -32.96 -11.90
CA GLY A 151 9.13 -31.86 -11.97
C GLY A 151 9.57 -30.52 -12.58
N LYS A 152 10.81 -30.35 -13.04
CA LYS A 152 11.23 -29.08 -13.68
C LYS A 152 12.04 -29.31 -14.96
N ASN A 153 11.32 -29.62 -16.04
CA ASN A 153 11.89 -29.67 -17.38
C ASN A 153 11.99 -28.24 -17.94
N GLY A 154 13.09 -27.54 -17.69
CA GLY A 154 13.26 -26.18 -18.18
C GLY A 154 14.70 -25.68 -18.13
N ILE A 155 15.02 -24.80 -19.08
CA ILE A 155 16.30 -24.11 -19.25
C ILE A 155 16.68 -23.25 -18.03
N SER A 156 15.76 -23.12 -17.06
CA SER A 156 15.93 -22.43 -15.78
C SER A 156 17.02 -23.01 -14.88
N ASN A 157 17.49 -24.23 -15.16
CA ASN A 157 18.64 -24.82 -14.46
C ASN A 157 19.99 -24.54 -15.15
N PHE A 158 20.00 -23.90 -16.33
CA PHE A 158 21.23 -23.52 -17.02
C PHE A 158 21.49 -22.03 -16.85
N PHE A 159 22.63 -21.71 -16.23
CA PHE A 159 23.15 -20.35 -16.17
C PHE A 159 24.10 -20.13 -17.35
N PHE A 160 23.78 -19.15 -18.21
CA PHE A 160 24.64 -18.76 -19.33
C PHE A 160 25.27 -17.40 -19.01
N PHE A 161 26.60 -17.36 -18.98
CA PHE A 161 27.37 -16.12 -18.91
C PHE A 161 28.02 -15.87 -20.29
N THR A 162 28.13 -14.60 -20.69
CA THR A 162 28.85 -14.13 -21.89
C THR A 162 29.99 -13.22 -21.49
#